data_AF-A0A534QS17-F1
#
_entry.id   AF-A0A534QS17-F1
#
_cell.length_a   1.000
_cell.length_b   1.000
_cell.length_c   1.000
_cell.angle_alpha   90.00
_cell.angle_beta   90.00
_cell.angle_gamma   90.00
#
_symmetry.space_group_name_H-M   'P 1'
#
loop_
_entity.id
_entity.type
_entity.pdbx_description
1 polymer ?
#
loop_
_entity_poly.entity_id
_entity_poly.type
_entity_poly.pdbx_seq_one_letter_code
_entity_poly.pdbx_strand_id
1 'polypeptide(L)'
;MRKHALVAAAFVALAVAVTAQAGLHRRPASRIPPPNWTLGGVPTWLIEVPTAAPVGVTACPGVRPGAIVNSDVGQCTFNFVFAGSDGRTYIGTAGHCILGASPFGGDVGEMSWAPGTGPVAQDAGGARIGEFAYAILLDPKDFSLIRVDPGVAVSPQVCHFGGPTGINADTPSDLVVLHHYGNGVGVGSVLPARTALAAGMPSPDHVFAQGVAVPGDSGSGVISDDGRAVGVLVTIGVHSSSVGTSGVDAGFIGITRIAPQRARAATVLGVGLTLATAPPL
;
A
#
# COMPACT_ATOMS: atom_id res chain seq x y z
N MET A 1 -55.11 57.97 -7.76
CA MET A 1 -55.19 57.81 -9.24
C MET A 1 -53.91 57.13 -9.73
N ARG A 2 -54.05 56.25 -10.75
CA ARG A 2 -53.05 55.38 -11.43
C ARG A 2 -52.74 54.06 -10.68
N LYS A 3 -53.43 52.95 -10.96
CA LYS A 3 -53.45 52.06 -12.16
C LYS A 3 -52.16 51.24 -12.33
N HIS A 4 -52.32 49.92 -12.20
CA HIS A 4 -51.38 48.87 -12.54
C HIS A 4 -50.92 48.95 -14.01
N ALA A 5 -49.67 48.58 -14.27
CA ALA A 5 -49.26 48.00 -15.54
C ALA A 5 -48.12 47.00 -15.26
N LEU A 6 -48.40 45.72 -15.48
CA LEU A 6 -47.40 44.66 -15.62
C LEU A 6 -46.56 44.97 -16.86
N VAL A 7 -45.23 44.94 -16.72
CA VAL A 7 -44.31 44.89 -17.86
C VAL A 7 -43.93 43.44 -18.07
N ALA A 8 -44.46 42.85 -19.15
CA ALA A 8 -44.06 41.56 -19.65
C ALA A 8 -42.69 41.69 -20.35
N ALA A 9 -41.68 40.98 -19.84
CA ALA A 9 -40.42 40.80 -20.55
C ALA A 9 -40.52 39.55 -21.43
N ALA A 10 -40.52 39.75 -22.75
CA ALA A 10 -40.52 38.67 -23.74
C ALA A 10 -39.14 37.98 -23.78
N PHE A 11 -39.12 36.67 -23.55
CA PHE A 11 -37.97 35.82 -23.84
C PHE A 11 -37.95 35.50 -25.34
N VAL A 12 -36.91 35.97 -26.05
CA VAL A 12 -36.61 35.54 -27.41
C VAL A 12 -35.90 34.19 -27.31
N ALA A 13 -36.59 33.11 -27.66
CA ALA A 13 -35.98 31.79 -27.83
C ALA A 13 -35.35 31.70 -29.23
N LEU A 14 -34.02 31.59 -29.29
CA LEU A 14 -33.30 31.32 -30.52
C LEU A 14 -33.35 29.81 -30.81
N ALA A 15 -34.17 29.41 -31.78
CA ALA A 15 -34.25 28.02 -32.23
C ALA A 15 -33.06 27.72 -33.17
N VAL A 16 -32.09 26.96 -32.68
CA VAL A 16 -31.06 26.33 -33.54
C VAL A 16 -31.62 25.01 -34.04
N ALA A 17 -31.94 24.94 -35.34
CA ALA A 17 -32.33 23.70 -35.99
C ALA A 17 -31.08 22.80 -36.16
N VAL A 18 -30.95 21.79 -35.29
CA VAL A 18 -29.97 20.71 -35.48
C VAL A 18 -30.62 19.67 -36.39
N THR A 19 -30.13 19.56 -37.61
CA THR A 19 -30.49 18.47 -38.53
C THR A 19 -29.83 17.18 -38.06
N ALA A 20 -30.62 16.29 -37.47
CA ALA A 20 -30.16 14.93 -37.14
C ALA A 20 -30.08 14.09 -38.42
N GLN A 21 -28.90 14.01 -39.03
CA GLN A 21 -28.60 12.96 -40.00
C GLN A 21 -28.35 11.66 -39.23
N ALA A 22 -29.39 10.81 -39.16
CA ALA A 22 -29.26 9.43 -38.72
C ALA A 22 -28.51 8.62 -39.79
N GLY A 23 -27.18 8.77 -39.83
CA GLY A 23 -26.31 7.81 -40.50
C GLY A 23 -26.23 6.55 -39.65
N LEU A 24 -26.85 5.46 -40.10
CA LEU A 24 -26.54 4.12 -39.59
C LEU A 24 -25.08 3.80 -39.94
N HIS A 25 -24.14 4.19 -39.07
CA HIS A 25 -22.80 3.66 -39.11
C HIS A 25 -22.86 2.18 -38.74
N ARG A 26 -22.80 1.33 -39.77
CA ARG A 26 -22.50 -0.09 -39.64
C ARG A 26 -21.17 -0.19 -38.88
N ARG A 27 -21.21 -0.57 -37.59
CA ARG A 27 -20.00 -0.94 -36.86
C ARG A 27 -19.30 -2.04 -37.68
N PRO A 28 -18.02 -1.87 -38.07
CA PRO A 28 -17.29 -2.98 -38.67
C PRO A 28 -17.32 -4.14 -37.67
N ALA A 29 -17.63 -5.34 -38.15
CA ALA A 29 -17.52 -6.54 -37.34
C ALA A 29 -16.11 -6.58 -36.74
N SER A 30 -16.02 -6.62 -35.41
CA SER A 30 -14.75 -6.82 -34.72
C SER A 30 -14.17 -8.14 -35.22
N ARG A 31 -13.14 -8.06 -36.07
CA ARG A 31 -12.34 -9.23 -36.43
C ARG A 31 -11.57 -9.58 -35.17
N ILE A 32 -11.96 -10.67 -34.51
CA ILE A 32 -11.14 -11.25 -33.46
C ILE A 32 -9.77 -11.55 -34.09
N PRO A 33 -8.67 -10.96 -33.60
CA PRO A 33 -7.34 -11.22 -34.12
C PRO A 33 -7.01 -12.71 -33.97
N PRO A 34 -6.11 -13.28 -34.78
CA PRO A 34 -5.69 -14.66 -34.56
C PRO A 34 -5.09 -14.82 -33.15
N PRO A 35 -5.27 -15.98 -32.50
CA PRO A 35 -4.64 -16.28 -31.21
C PRO A 35 -3.12 -16.08 -31.31
N ASN A 36 -2.53 -15.46 -30.29
CA ASN A 36 -1.11 -15.12 -30.24
C ASN A 36 -0.29 -16.06 -29.33
N TRP A 37 -0.91 -17.09 -28.77
CA TRP A 37 -0.29 -18.03 -27.84
C TRP A 37 -0.93 -19.42 -27.90
N THR A 38 -0.26 -20.45 -27.38
CA THR A 38 -0.83 -21.79 -27.17
C THR A 38 -0.65 -22.28 -25.73
N LEU A 39 -1.75 -22.62 -25.05
CA LEU A 39 -1.74 -23.26 -23.73
C LEU A 39 -2.03 -24.76 -23.89
N GLY A 40 -1.03 -25.62 -23.68
CA GLY A 40 -1.19 -27.07 -23.85
C GLY A 40 -1.63 -27.48 -25.27
N GLY A 41 -1.19 -26.74 -26.30
CA GLY A 41 -1.58 -26.98 -27.69
C GLY A 41 -2.92 -26.36 -28.10
N VAL A 42 -3.65 -25.72 -27.19
CA VAL A 42 -4.88 -24.97 -27.51
C VAL A 42 -4.51 -23.52 -27.86
N PRO A 43 -4.85 -23.02 -29.06
CA PRO A 43 -4.64 -21.63 -29.42
C PRO A 43 -5.49 -20.69 -28.55
N THR A 44 -4.84 -19.74 -27.88
CA THR A 44 -5.49 -18.77 -26.98
C THR A 44 -5.01 -17.35 -27.24
N TRP A 45 -5.76 -16.37 -26.73
CA TRP A 45 -5.35 -14.97 -26.69
C TRP A 45 -4.73 -14.66 -25.33
N LEU A 46 -3.52 -14.10 -25.33
CA LEU A 46 -3.04 -13.37 -24.17
C LEU A 46 -3.93 -12.13 -23.99
N ILE A 47 -4.59 -12.05 -22.85
CA ILE A 47 -5.23 -10.81 -22.40
C ILE A 47 -4.11 -10.01 -21.73
N GLU A 48 -3.81 -8.85 -22.29
CA GLU A 48 -2.93 -7.89 -21.64
C GLU A 48 -3.61 -7.45 -20.35
N VAL A 49 -3.05 -7.83 -19.20
CA VAL A 49 -3.47 -7.31 -17.91
C VAL A 49 -2.79 -5.95 -17.80
N PRO A 50 -3.53 -4.82 -17.85
CA PRO A 50 -2.92 -3.50 -17.77
C PRO A 50 -2.18 -3.39 -16.45
N THR A 51 -0.90 -3.05 -16.48
CA THR A 51 -0.14 -2.82 -15.24
C THR A 51 -0.65 -1.56 -14.54
N ALA A 52 -0.76 -1.61 -13.21
CA ALA A 52 -1.07 -0.43 -12.41
C ALA A 52 -0.15 0.75 -12.75
N ALA A 53 -0.73 1.95 -12.89
CA ALA A 53 0.05 3.17 -13.14
C ALA A 53 1.08 3.41 -12.01
N PRO A 54 2.24 4.05 -12.28
CA PRO A 54 3.28 4.25 -11.26
C PRO A 54 2.86 5.17 -10.11
N VAL A 55 1.80 5.95 -10.28
CA VAL A 55 1.18 6.79 -9.26
C VAL A 55 -0.35 6.68 -9.34
N GLY A 56 -1.04 6.97 -8.24
CA GLY A 56 -2.50 6.87 -8.19
C GLY A 56 -3.14 7.63 -7.04
N VAL A 57 -4.41 8.00 -7.21
CA VAL A 57 -5.24 8.76 -6.24
C VAL A 57 -6.44 7.98 -5.71
N THR A 58 -6.59 6.72 -6.15
CA THR A 58 -7.72 5.87 -5.80
C THR A 58 -7.74 5.61 -4.31
N ALA A 59 -8.82 5.96 -3.62
CA ALA A 59 -8.97 5.74 -2.18
C ALA A 59 -8.75 4.28 -1.77
N CYS A 60 -8.27 4.08 -0.54
CA CYS A 60 -7.97 2.77 0.02
C CYS A 60 -8.86 2.45 1.23
N PRO A 61 -10.09 1.95 1.00
CA PRO A 61 -11.02 1.66 2.08
C PRO A 61 -10.74 0.31 2.76
N GLY A 62 -11.25 0.17 3.98
CA GLY A 62 -11.25 -1.08 4.75
C GLY A 62 -9.90 -1.42 5.37
N VAL A 63 -9.75 -2.67 5.82
CA VAL A 63 -8.52 -3.19 6.44
C VAL A 63 -7.72 -3.97 5.40
N ARG A 64 -6.72 -3.32 4.80
CA ARG A 64 -5.89 -3.87 3.72
C ARG A 64 -4.56 -3.11 3.59
N PRO A 65 -3.54 -3.68 2.94
CA PRO A 65 -2.30 -2.97 2.70
C PRO A 65 -2.52 -1.65 1.96
N GLY A 66 -1.95 -0.59 2.52
CA GLY A 66 -2.13 0.77 2.05
C GLY A 66 -3.30 1.52 2.67
N ALA A 67 -4.14 0.91 3.52
CA ALA A 67 -5.21 1.63 4.22
C ALA A 67 -4.68 2.25 5.53
N ILE A 68 -5.40 3.25 6.06
CA ILE A 68 -5.04 3.92 7.31
C ILE A 68 -5.23 2.99 8.50
N VAL A 69 -4.26 3.02 9.42
CA VAL A 69 -4.39 2.51 10.78
C VAL A 69 -4.15 3.63 11.78
N ASN A 70 -4.99 3.71 12.80
CA ASN A 70 -4.86 4.63 13.90
C ASN A 70 -4.50 3.86 15.19
N SER A 71 -3.58 4.42 15.95
CA SER A 71 -3.21 3.98 17.30
C SER A 71 -3.25 5.18 18.26
N ASP A 72 -2.98 4.93 19.54
CA ASP A 72 -2.83 5.99 20.54
C ASP A 72 -1.61 6.91 20.28
N VAL A 73 -0.67 6.49 19.41
CA VAL A 73 0.49 7.30 19.00
C VAL A 73 0.13 8.21 17.82
N GLY A 74 -0.65 7.71 16.87
CA GLY A 74 -1.08 8.49 15.71
C GLY A 74 -1.49 7.65 14.51
N GLN A 75 -1.61 8.34 13.38
CA GLN A 75 -2.00 7.76 12.10
C GLN A 75 -0.78 7.17 11.38
N CYS A 76 -0.93 5.92 10.93
CA CYS A 76 -0.01 5.23 10.05
C CYS A 76 -0.76 4.51 8.92
N THR A 77 -0.04 3.70 8.15
CA THR A 77 -0.59 2.88 7.07
C THR A 77 -0.36 1.39 7.37
N PHE A 78 -1.31 0.52 6.99
CA PHE A 78 -1.13 -0.93 7.04
C PHE A 78 -0.16 -1.44 5.97
N ASN A 79 0.64 -2.45 6.33
CA ASN A 79 1.37 -3.29 5.39
C ASN A 79 0.59 -4.57 5.09
N PHE A 80 1.21 -5.74 5.22
CA PHE A 80 0.73 -7.01 4.74
C PHE A 80 -0.11 -7.76 5.76
N VAL A 81 -0.92 -8.68 5.23
CA VAL A 81 -1.78 -9.58 5.99
C VAL A 81 -1.09 -10.92 6.16
N PHE A 82 -1.19 -11.49 7.36
CA PHE A 82 -0.62 -12.79 7.69
C PHE A 82 -1.68 -13.70 8.31
N ALA A 83 -1.76 -14.93 7.82
CA ALA A 83 -2.47 -16.01 8.49
C ALA A 83 -1.59 -16.61 9.59
N GLY A 84 -2.09 -16.61 10.81
CA GLY A 84 -1.45 -17.24 11.96
C GLY A 84 -1.74 -18.73 12.04
N SER A 85 -0.76 -19.54 12.48
CA SER A 85 -0.94 -20.96 12.76
C SER A 85 -1.90 -21.24 13.93
N ASP A 86 -2.26 -20.21 14.69
CA ASP A 86 -3.28 -20.19 15.74
C ASP A 86 -4.70 -19.98 15.19
N GLY A 87 -4.86 -19.91 13.86
CA GLY A 87 -6.14 -19.66 13.20
C GLY A 87 -6.59 -18.20 13.22
N ARG A 88 -5.74 -17.27 13.67
CA ARG A 88 -6.05 -15.83 13.71
C ARG A 88 -5.50 -15.13 12.46
N THR A 89 -6.10 -13.99 12.13
CA THR A 89 -5.58 -13.08 11.09
C THR A 89 -4.78 -11.98 11.76
N TYR A 90 -3.64 -11.66 11.18
CA TYR A 90 -2.78 -10.57 11.58
C TYR A 90 -2.59 -9.59 10.42
N ILE A 91 -2.45 -8.31 10.71
CA ILE A 91 -2.05 -7.29 9.73
C ILE A 91 -0.97 -6.42 10.35
N GLY A 92 0.06 -6.08 9.59
CA GLY A 92 1.18 -5.31 10.12
C GLY A 92 1.10 -3.81 9.86
N THR A 93 1.91 -3.06 10.60
CA THR A 93 2.31 -1.67 10.33
C THR A 93 3.74 -1.48 10.84
N ALA A 94 4.25 -0.25 10.97
CA ALA A 94 5.56 0.00 11.58
C ALA A 94 5.50 -0.14 13.12
N GLY A 95 6.62 -0.42 13.76
CA GLY A 95 6.75 -0.51 15.21
C GLY A 95 6.62 0.84 15.89
N HIS A 96 7.22 1.90 15.33
CA HIS A 96 7.11 3.26 15.87
C HIS A 96 5.67 3.78 15.87
N CYS A 97 4.78 3.22 15.05
CA CYS A 97 3.36 3.56 15.02
C CYS A 97 2.61 3.14 16.28
N ILE A 98 3.21 2.35 17.17
CA ILE A 98 2.61 2.00 18.46
C ILE A 98 3.56 2.17 19.64
N LEU A 99 4.87 2.01 19.43
CA LEU A 99 5.87 2.25 20.47
C LEU A 99 6.20 3.74 20.64
N GLY A 100 5.77 4.58 19.68
CA GLY A 100 6.18 5.98 19.59
C GLY A 100 7.56 6.12 18.95
N ALA A 101 7.86 7.32 18.46
CA ALA A 101 9.23 7.72 18.16
C ALA A 101 9.83 8.34 19.43
N SER A 102 11.07 7.98 19.79
CA SER A 102 11.81 8.76 20.78
C SER A 102 11.88 10.23 20.31
N PRO A 103 11.69 11.23 21.18
CA PRO A 103 11.78 12.65 20.83
C PRO A 103 13.15 13.07 20.27
N PHE A 104 14.16 12.19 20.38
CA PHE A 104 15.50 12.40 19.83
C PHE A 104 15.86 11.42 18.70
N GLY A 105 14.88 10.66 18.20
CA GLY A 105 15.14 9.47 17.39
C GLY A 105 15.68 8.31 18.24
N GLY A 106 15.63 7.10 17.69
CA GLY A 106 16.27 5.92 18.27
C GLY A 106 15.35 4.82 18.76
N ASP A 107 16.02 3.75 19.17
CA ASP A 107 15.49 2.46 19.58
C ASP A 107 14.62 2.55 20.84
N VAL A 108 13.43 1.93 20.79
CA VAL A 108 12.50 1.82 21.94
C VAL A 108 12.47 0.40 22.50
N GLY A 109 12.85 -0.60 21.69
CA GLY A 109 12.91 -2.00 22.11
C GLY A 109 11.87 -2.87 21.41
N GLU A 110 11.59 -4.02 22.01
CA GLU A 110 10.66 -5.03 21.50
C GLU A 110 9.61 -5.35 22.57
N MET A 111 8.35 -5.39 22.16
CA MET A 111 7.21 -5.67 23.03
C MET A 111 6.28 -6.69 22.38
N SER A 112 5.66 -7.52 23.21
CA SER A 112 4.56 -8.40 22.81
C SER A 112 3.47 -8.34 23.85
N TRP A 113 2.22 -8.53 23.42
CA TRP A 113 1.05 -8.47 24.27
C TRP A 113 0.27 -9.78 24.18
N ALA A 114 -0.16 -10.26 25.35
CA ALA A 114 -1.06 -11.40 25.43
C ALA A 114 -2.42 -11.03 24.80
N PRO A 115 -3.20 -12.03 24.37
CA PRO A 115 -4.56 -11.77 23.91
C PRO A 115 -5.42 -11.02 24.93
N GLY A 116 -6.09 -9.97 24.47
CA GLY A 116 -6.92 -9.06 25.26
C GLY A 116 -6.17 -7.94 25.98
N THR A 117 -4.84 -7.89 25.89
CA THR A 117 -4.02 -6.89 26.62
C THR A 117 -3.30 -5.91 25.70
N GLY A 118 -3.44 -6.07 24.39
CA GLY A 118 -2.79 -5.21 23.41
C GLY A 118 -3.47 -3.85 23.31
N PRO A 119 -2.72 -2.78 23.00
CA PRO A 119 -3.31 -1.51 22.58
C PRO A 119 -4.26 -1.68 21.40
N VAL A 120 -5.31 -0.87 21.34
CA VAL A 120 -6.33 -0.97 20.29
C VAL A 120 -5.81 -0.37 18.99
N ALA A 121 -6.04 -1.06 17.88
CA ALA A 121 -5.89 -0.50 16.55
C ALA A 121 -7.26 -0.15 15.97
N GLN A 122 -7.35 0.98 15.29
CA GLN A 122 -8.57 1.48 14.66
C GLN A 122 -8.35 1.75 13.17
N ASP A 123 -9.43 1.69 12.38
CA ASP A 123 -9.40 2.11 10.98
C ASP A 123 -9.48 3.64 10.82
N ALA A 124 -9.53 4.11 9.57
CA ALA A 124 -9.66 5.53 9.24
C ALA A 124 -10.89 6.22 9.87
N GLY A 125 -11.97 5.46 10.10
CA GLY A 125 -13.22 5.95 10.69
C GLY A 125 -13.25 5.84 12.21
N GLY A 126 -12.18 5.33 12.85
CA GLY A 126 -12.11 5.11 14.29
C GLY A 126 -12.76 3.79 14.74
N ALA A 127 -13.20 2.94 13.83
CA ALA A 127 -13.75 1.63 14.19
C ALA A 127 -12.61 0.71 14.64
N ARG A 128 -12.83 -0.03 15.74
CA ARG A 128 -11.87 -1.01 16.24
C ARG A 128 -11.67 -2.13 15.20
N ILE A 129 -10.41 -2.42 14.90
CA ILE A 129 -10.03 -3.51 14.00
C ILE A 129 -9.42 -4.71 14.73
N GLY A 130 -8.89 -4.49 15.94
CA GLY A 130 -8.11 -5.48 16.66
C GLY A 130 -7.19 -4.83 17.70
N GLU A 131 -6.18 -5.57 18.12
CA GLU A 131 -5.20 -5.16 19.11
C GLU A 131 -3.77 -5.48 18.67
N PHE A 132 -2.80 -4.65 19.03
CA PHE A 132 -1.39 -4.94 18.79
C PHE A 132 -0.95 -6.18 19.57
N ALA A 133 -0.33 -7.12 18.88
CA ALA A 133 0.20 -8.36 19.47
C ALA A 133 1.73 -8.32 19.60
N TYR A 134 2.40 -7.58 18.72
CA TYR A 134 3.86 -7.48 18.67
C TYR A 134 4.29 -6.13 18.10
N ALA A 135 5.39 -5.58 18.61
CA ALA A 135 6.07 -4.43 18.02
C ALA A 135 7.56 -4.44 18.33
N ILE A 136 8.38 -3.96 17.40
CA ILE A 136 9.81 -3.75 17.56
C ILE A 136 10.20 -2.42 16.91
N LEU A 137 11.02 -1.65 17.62
CA LEU A 137 11.70 -0.45 17.11
C LEU A 137 13.16 -0.51 17.61
N LEU A 138 14.01 -1.15 16.81
CA LEU A 138 15.43 -1.39 17.03
C LEU A 138 16.15 -1.39 15.67
N ASP A 139 16.80 -0.30 15.28
CA ASP A 139 17.36 -0.12 13.92
C ASP A 139 18.16 -1.36 13.44
N PRO A 140 17.93 -1.86 12.20
CA PRO A 140 17.00 -1.38 11.17
C PRO A 140 15.58 -1.99 11.27
N LYS A 141 15.21 -2.56 12.42
CA LYS A 141 13.93 -3.23 12.66
C LYS A 141 12.89 -2.24 13.14
N ASP A 142 11.81 -2.13 12.39
CA ASP A 142 10.69 -1.27 12.75
C ASP A 142 9.39 -1.88 12.21
N PHE A 143 8.76 -2.71 13.03
CA PHE A 143 7.64 -3.56 12.61
C PHE A 143 6.69 -3.82 13.76
N SER A 144 5.39 -3.89 13.46
CA SER A 144 4.38 -4.35 14.40
C SER A 144 3.33 -5.22 13.73
N LEU A 145 2.65 -6.02 14.55
CA LEU A 145 1.52 -6.85 14.16
C LEU A 145 0.31 -6.54 15.02
N ILE A 146 -0.83 -6.45 14.36
CA ILE A 146 -2.14 -6.33 14.96
C ILE A 146 -2.85 -7.66 14.77
N ARG A 147 -3.34 -8.25 15.86
CA ARG A 147 -4.24 -9.40 15.81
C ARG A 147 -5.64 -8.87 15.54
N VAL A 148 -6.20 -9.23 14.39
CA VAL A 148 -7.48 -8.72 13.90
C VAL A 148 -8.63 -9.37 14.66
N ASP A 149 -9.62 -8.57 15.07
CA ASP A 149 -10.80 -9.05 15.78
C ASP A 149 -11.67 -9.98 14.89
N PRO A 150 -12.35 -10.99 15.47
CA PRO A 150 -13.25 -11.84 14.70
C PRO A 150 -14.34 -11.01 14.00
N GLY A 151 -14.59 -11.30 12.72
CA GLY A 151 -15.65 -10.64 11.93
C GLY A 151 -15.21 -9.36 11.20
N VAL A 152 -14.01 -8.83 11.47
CA VAL A 152 -13.43 -7.73 10.68
C VAL A 152 -12.99 -8.27 9.31
N ALA A 153 -13.54 -7.71 8.23
CA ALA A 153 -13.18 -8.09 6.87
C ALA A 153 -11.80 -7.54 6.51
N VAL A 154 -10.90 -8.42 6.07
CA VAL A 154 -9.52 -8.07 5.69
C VAL A 154 -9.27 -8.48 4.24
N SER A 155 -8.63 -7.61 3.47
CA SER A 155 -8.17 -7.91 2.12
C SER A 155 -6.64 -7.92 2.05
N PRO A 156 -6.01 -8.94 1.44
CA PRO A 156 -4.56 -8.95 1.25
C PRO A 156 -4.09 -8.02 0.11
N GLN A 157 -5.01 -7.49 -0.71
CA GLN A 157 -4.69 -6.66 -1.88
C GLN A 157 -4.07 -5.31 -1.49
N VAL A 158 -2.85 -5.02 -1.95
CA VAL A 158 -2.30 -3.65 -1.86
C VAL A 158 -3.15 -2.69 -2.68
N CYS A 159 -3.49 -1.54 -2.10
CA CYS A 159 -4.21 -0.50 -2.83
C CYS A 159 -3.45 -0.05 -4.07
N HIS A 160 -4.21 0.16 -5.15
CA HIS A 160 -3.75 0.53 -6.49
C HIS A 160 -2.89 -0.51 -7.23
N PHE A 161 -1.89 -1.12 -6.59
CA PHE A 161 -0.93 -2.02 -7.26
C PHE A 161 -1.31 -3.52 -7.21
N GLY A 162 -2.20 -3.90 -6.30
CA GLY A 162 -2.52 -5.30 -6.04
C GLY A 162 -1.40 -6.06 -5.33
N GLY A 163 -1.43 -7.40 -5.34
CA GLY A 163 -0.47 -8.20 -4.59
C GLY A 163 -0.69 -8.14 -3.06
N PRO A 164 0.25 -8.67 -2.25
CA PRO A 164 1.52 -9.24 -2.67
C PRO A 164 1.37 -10.65 -3.24
N THR A 165 2.23 -11.04 -4.19
CA THR A 165 2.25 -12.39 -4.80
C THR A 165 3.07 -13.40 -4.01
N GLY A 166 3.92 -12.93 -3.10
CA GLY A 166 4.82 -13.72 -2.27
C GLY A 166 5.77 -12.82 -1.49
N ILE A 167 6.76 -13.41 -0.80
CA ILE A 167 7.83 -12.65 -0.13
C ILE A 167 9.00 -12.46 -1.11
N ASN A 168 9.55 -11.25 -1.15
CA ASN A 168 10.79 -10.96 -1.85
C ASN A 168 11.97 -11.05 -0.86
N ALA A 169 12.76 -12.12 -0.99
CA ALA A 169 13.98 -12.33 -0.20
C ALA A 169 15.25 -12.08 -1.03
N ASP A 170 15.11 -11.62 -2.27
CA ASP A 170 16.22 -11.45 -3.20
C ASP A 170 17.07 -10.26 -2.77
N THR A 171 18.39 -10.35 -2.94
CA THR A 171 19.35 -9.29 -2.60
C THR A 171 20.13 -8.81 -3.83
N PRO A 172 19.44 -8.26 -4.85
CA PRO A 172 20.10 -7.78 -6.07
C PRO A 172 21.03 -6.60 -5.80
N SER A 173 22.04 -6.44 -6.65
CA SER A 173 22.91 -5.27 -6.72
C SER A 173 22.55 -4.29 -7.84
N ASP A 174 21.53 -4.62 -8.63
CA ASP A 174 21.03 -3.81 -9.74
C ASP A 174 19.77 -3.04 -9.36
N LEU A 175 19.36 -2.08 -10.20
CA LEU A 175 18.17 -1.25 -9.98
C LEU A 175 16.91 -2.10 -9.76
N VAL A 176 16.13 -1.71 -8.75
CA VAL A 176 14.83 -2.34 -8.44
C VAL A 176 13.75 -1.29 -8.36
N VAL A 177 12.66 -1.52 -9.09
CA VAL A 177 11.43 -0.72 -9.00
C VAL A 177 10.61 -1.22 -7.83
N LEU A 178 10.18 -0.29 -6.98
CA LEU A 178 9.40 -0.54 -5.78
C LEU A 178 8.12 0.29 -5.79
N HIS A 179 7.04 -0.28 -5.29
CA HIS A 179 5.74 0.39 -5.18
C HIS A 179 5.27 0.39 -3.74
N HIS A 180 4.67 1.50 -3.32
CA HIS A 180 3.96 1.59 -2.05
C HIS A 180 2.69 2.42 -2.21
N TYR A 181 1.70 2.09 -1.39
CA TYR A 181 0.52 2.92 -1.19
C TYR A 181 0.51 3.38 0.26
N GLY A 182 0.46 4.69 0.50
CA GLY A 182 0.43 5.29 1.83
C GLY A 182 -0.50 6.49 1.92
N ASN A 183 -1.06 6.75 3.10
CA ASN A 183 -2.00 7.86 3.33
C ASN A 183 -1.37 9.01 4.12
N GLY A 184 -0.06 9.20 4.00
CA GLY A 184 0.62 10.31 4.64
C GLY A 184 0.12 11.67 4.11
N VAL A 185 0.15 12.67 4.98
CA VAL A 185 -0.39 14.01 4.70
C VAL A 185 0.75 15.03 4.66
N GLY A 186 0.82 15.82 3.59
CA GLY A 186 1.79 16.90 3.40
C GLY A 186 1.21 18.04 2.55
N VAL A 187 1.92 19.17 2.45
CA VAL A 187 1.48 20.30 1.62
C VAL A 187 1.48 19.87 0.15
N GLY A 188 0.29 19.76 -0.45
CA GLY A 188 0.10 19.44 -1.88
C GLY A 188 0.00 17.95 -2.24
N SER A 189 -0.12 17.02 -1.28
CA SER A 189 -0.08 15.57 -1.53
C SER A 189 -1.49 14.96 -1.70
N VAL A 190 -1.87 14.57 -2.93
CA VAL A 190 -3.04 13.70 -3.22
C VAL A 190 -2.65 12.39 -3.93
N LEU A 191 -1.37 11.98 -3.85
CA LEU A 191 -0.82 10.83 -4.58
C LEU A 191 -0.44 9.70 -3.61
N PRO A 192 -1.39 8.93 -3.06
CA PRO A 192 -1.10 7.86 -2.12
C PRO A 192 -0.35 6.67 -2.74
N ALA A 193 -0.64 6.33 -4.00
CA ALA A 193 0.13 5.32 -4.73
C ALA A 193 1.38 5.95 -5.34
N ARG A 194 2.56 5.40 -5.06
CA ARG A 194 3.85 5.92 -5.54
C ARG A 194 4.81 4.80 -5.90
N THR A 195 5.69 5.11 -6.84
CA THR A 195 6.82 4.27 -7.23
C THR A 195 8.12 4.90 -6.74
N ALA A 196 9.04 4.06 -6.29
CA ALA A 196 10.38 4.40 -5.85
C ALA A 196 11.40 3.52 -6.58
N LEU A 197 12.66 3.92 -6.56
CA LEU A 197 13.78 3.19 -7.16
C LEU A 197 14.82 2.89 -6.10
N ALA A 198 15.15 1.63 -5.90
CA ALA A 198 16.33 1.25 -5.12
C ALA A 198 17.51 1.03 -6.08
N ALA A 199 18.70 1.51 -5.72
CA ALA A 199 19.90 1.28 -6.49
C ALA A 199 20.35 -0.21 -6.46
N GLY A 200 19.90 -0.92 -5.44
CA GLY A 200 20.03 -2.36 -5.18
C GLY A 200 19.28 -2.68 -3.88
N MET A 201 19.26 -3.95 -3.48
CA MET A 201 18.74 -4.39 -2.18
C MET A 201 19.71 -5.38 -1.50
N PRO A 202 21.02 -5.04 -1.38
CA PRO A 202 22.04 -6.01 -0.96
C PRO A 202 21.88 -6.46 0.51
N SER A 203 21.22 -5.64 1.33
CA SER A 203 20.98 -5.94 2.74
C SER A 203 19.79 -6.91 2.91
N PRO A 204 19.93 -7.94 3.77
CA PRO A 204 18.83 -8.82 4.11
C PRO A 204 17.83 -8.19 5.09
N ASP A 205 18.23 -7.11 5.77
CA ASP A 205 17.46 -6.50 6.86
C ASP A 205 16.77 -5.19 6.47
N HIS A 206 17.30 -4.47 5.48
CA HIS A 206 16.75 -3.20 5.02
C HIS A 206 16.95 -2.96 3.53
N VAL A 207 16.27 -1.93 3.02
CA VAL A 207 16.44 -1.37 1.68
C VAL A 207 16.33 0.15 1.79
N PHE A 208 17.23 0.87 1.15
CA PHE A 208 17.06 2.30 0.88
C PHE A 208 16.67 2.56 -0.57
N ALA A 209 15.75 3.50 -0.78
CA ALA A 209 15.25 3.83 -2.10
C ALA A 209 15.02 5.34 -2.30
N GLN A 210 15.01 5.77 -3.55
CA GLN A 210 14.76 7.11 -4.00
C GLN A 210 13.29 7.19 -4.38
N GLY A 211 12.54 7.99 -3.64
CA GLY A 211 11.11 8.15 -3.80
C GLY A 211 10.57 9.20 -2.85
N VAL A 212 9.28 9.50 -2.99
CA VAL A 212 8.57 10.42 -2.10
C VAL A 212 7.82 9.61 -1.05
N ALA A 213 8.04 9.95 0.21
CA ALA A 213 7.21 9.54 1.32
C ALA A 213 7.08 10.71 2.31
N VAL A 214 5.96 10.77 3.02
CA VAL A 214 5.62 11.84 3.95
C VAL A 214 5.09 11.26 5.27
N PRO A 215 5.06 12.04 6.37
CA PRO A 215 4.50 11.57 7.64
C PRO A 215 3.10 10.96 7.47
N GLY A 216 2.91 9.76 8.03
CA GLY A 216 1.70 8.94 7.88
C GLY A 216 1.79 7.84 6.80
N ASP A 217 2.77 7.91 5.88
CA ASP A 217 3.12 6.77 5.01
C ASP A 217 3.86 5.66 5.78
N SER A 218 4.32 5.95 7.00
CA SER A 218 4.88 4.98 7.92
C SER A 218 4.02 3.73 8.02
N GLY A 219 4.66 2.57 7.94
CA GLY A 219 4.00 1.28 7.97
C GLY A 219 3.49 0.78 6.63
N SER A 220 3.55 1.57 5.56
CA SER A 220 3.12 1.14 4.22
C SER A 220 3.87 -0.12 3.76
N GLY A 221 3.14 -1.08 3.20
CA GLY A 221 3.75 -2.23 2.54
C GLY A 221 4.41 -1.83 1.22
N VAL A 222 5.68 -2.21 1.06
CA VAL A 222 6.44 -2.00 -0.17
C VAL A 222 6.56 -3.30 -0.94
N ILE A 223 6.16 -3.30 -2.22
CA ILE A 223 6.24 -4.44 -3.12
C ILE A 223 7.21 -4.16 -4.27
N SER A 224 7.82 -5.19 -4.83
CA SER A 224 8.55 -5.11 -6.11
C SER A 224 7.59 -5.08 -7.30
N ASP A 225 8.09 -4.73 -8.47
CA ASP A 225 7.34 -4.69 -9.75
C ASP A 225 6.66 -6.03 -10.11
N ASP A 226 7.24 -7.16 -9.69
CA ASP A 226 6.64 -8.50 -9.81
C ASP A 226 5.57 -8.82 -8.74
N GLY A 227 5.22 -7.82 -7.92
CA GLY A 227 4.21 -7.89 -6.89
C GLY A 227 4.65 -8.56 -5.59
N ARG A 228 5.91 -8.97 -5.40
CA ARG A 228 6.34 -9.60 -4.14
C ARG A 228 6.57 -8.58 -3.02
N ALA A 229 6.22 -8.94 -1.80
CA ALA A 229 6.42 -8.13 -0.59
C ALA A 229 7.90 -7.99 -0.24
N VAL A 230 8.42 -6.76 -0.34
CA VAL A 230 9.82 -6.43 -0.01
C VAL A 230 9.94 -6.06 1.47
N GLY A 231 9.08 -5.15 1.94
CA GLY A 231 9.28 -4.58 3.28
C GLY A 231 8.24 -3.58 3.72
N VAL A 232 8.56 -2.89 4.80
CA VAL A 232 7.71 -1.88 5.44
C VAL A 232 8.43 -0.55 5.39
N LEU A 233 7.78 0.49 4.88
CA LEU A 233 8.31 1.85 4.86
C LEU A 233 8.32 2.41 6.28
N VAL A 234 9.49 2.76 6.81
CA VAL A 234 9.67 3.05 8.24
C VAL A 234 10.33 4.39 8.53
N THR A 235 11.04 4.99 7.57
CA THR A 235 11.71 6.27 7.78
C THR A 235 11.84 7.08 6.50
N ILE A 236 12.01 8.39 6.68
CA ILE A 236 12.25 9.39 5.64
C ILE A 236 13.47 10.24 6.05
N GLY A 237 14.35 10.53 5.09
CA GLY A 237 15.60 11.22 5.35
C GLY A 237 16.71 10.75 4.41
N VAL A 238 17.85 11.44 4.36
CA VAL A 238 19.00 10.92 3.60
C VAL A 238 19.57 9.74 4.37
N HIS A 239 19.33 8.53 3.87
CA HIS A 239 19.90 7.31 4.40
C HIS A 239 21.00 6.83 3.45
N SER A 240 22.18 6.61 4.01
CA SER A 240 23.27 5.90 3.35
C SER A 240 23.82 4.90 4.35
N SER A 241 23.68 3.59 4.09
CA SER A 241 24.52 2.60 4.77
C SER A 241 25.99 2.72 4.32
N SER A 242 26.24 3.54 3.29
CA SER A 242 27.52 3.71 2.61
C SER A 242 28.42 4.80 3.21
N VAL A 243 29.01 4.49 4.36
CA VAL A 243 30.48 4.52 4.42
C VAL A 243 30.94 3.06 4.37
N GLY A 244 30.93 2.45 3.16
CA GLY A 244 31.46 1.08 2.98
C GLY A 244 30.77 0.15 1.97
N THR A 245 29.56 0.44 1.48
CA THR A 245 28.77 -0.47 0.58
C THR A 245 28.76 -0.07 -0.90
N SER A 246 29.79 0.62 -1.39
CA SER A 246 29.90 1.08 -2.80
C SER A 246 28.78 2.01 -3.31
N GLY A 247 27.84 2.43 -2.45
CA GLY A 247 26.79 3.41 -2.79
C GLY A 247 25.50 2.84 -3.39
N VAL A 248 25.35 1.51 -3.47
CA VAL A 248 24.14 0.85 -4.04
C VAL A 248 22.98 0.71 -3.05
N ASP A 249 23.19 1.09 -1.78
CA ASP A 249 22.20 1.04 -0.71
C ASP A 249 22.13 2.41 -0.02
N ALA A 250 21.53 3.35 -0.74
CA ALA A 250 21.31 4.72 -0.29
C ALA A 250 20.00 5.24 -0.89
N GLY A 251 19.30 6.12 -0.17
CA GLY A 251 17.98 6.58 -0.57
C GLY A 251 17.39 7.60 0.39
N PHE A 252 16.25 8.17 0.00
CA PHE A 252 15.49 9.10 0.82
C PHE A 252 14.44 8.40 1.71
N ILE A 253 14.05 7.19 1.35
CA ILE A 253 13.11 6.38 2.13
C ILE A 253 13.82 5.12 2.63
N GLY A 254 13.56 4.75 3.88
CA GLY A 254 14.07 3.53 4.49
C GLY A 254 12.97 2.50 4.67
N ILE A 255 13.31 1.26 4.33
CA ILE A 255 12.40 0.12 4.30
C ILE A 255 13.03 -1.00 5.12
N THR A 256 12.35 -1.50 6.15
CA THR A 256 12.77 -2.73 6.83
C THR A 256 12.24 -3.94 6.07
N ARG A 257 13.06 -4.98 5.90
CA ARG A 257 12.72 -6.16 5.09
C ARG A 257 11.67 -7.01 5.78
N ILE A 258 10.61 -7.41 5.08
CA ILE A 258 9.49 -8.11 5.74
C ILE A 258 9.85 -9.52 6.22
N ALA A 259 10.75 -10.21 5.51
CA ALA A 259 11.13 -11.59 5.81
C ALA A 259 11.72 -11.77 7.23
N PRO A 260 12.78 -11.02 7.63
CA PRO A 260 13.32 -11.12 8.98
C PRO A 260 12.35 -10.62 10.05
N GLN A 261 11.59 -9.54 9.79
CA GLN A 261 10.62 -9.01 10.75
C GLN A 261 9.52 -10.03 11.08
N ARG A 262 8.93 -10.64 10.05
CA ARG A 262 7.94 -11.71 10.19
C ARG A 262 8.50 -12.90 10.95
N ALA A 263 9.73 -13.32 10.66
CA ALA A 263 10.36 -14.46 11.32
C ALA A 263 10.59 -14.19 12.82
N ARG A 264 11.05 -12.98 13.17
CA ARG A 264 11.22 -12.56 14.56
C ARG A 264 9.89 -12.50 15.29
N ALA A 265 8.87 -11.85 14.71
CA ALA A 265 7.54 -11.77 15.30
C ALA A 265 6.92 -13.17 15.51
N ALA A 266 7.06 -14.07 14.54
CA ALA A 266 6.59 -15.45 14.65
C ALA A 266 7.25 -16.18 15.83
N THR A 267 8.55 -15.96 16.03
CA THR A 267 9.32 -16.55 17.14
C THR A 267 8.84 -16.02 18.49
N VAL A 268 8.70 -14.70 18.61
CA VAL A 268 8.30 -14.04 19.86
C VAL A 268 6.87 -14.40 20.25
N LEU A 269 5.96 -14.46 19.28
CA LEU A 269 4.57 -14.82 19.52
C LEU A 269 4.36 -16.33 19.70
N GLY A 270 5.31 -17.17 19.27
CA GLY A 270 5.10 -18.61 19.18
C GLY A 270 4.02 -19.01 18.16
N VAL A 271 3.83 -18.19 17.11
CA VAL A 271 2.80 -18.37 16.08
C VAL A 271 3.47 -18.35 14.71
N GLY A 272 3.24 -19.37 13.89
CA GLY A 272 3.67 -19.37 12.50
C GLY A 272 2.90 -18.31 11.70
N LEU A 273 3.60 -17.45 10.96
CA LEU A 273 3.00 -16.37 10.18
C LEU A 273 3.19 -16.60 8.68
N THR A 274 2.11 -16.90 7.99
CA THR A 274 2.10 -17.11 6.53
C THR A 274 1.56 -15.85 5.85
N LEU A 275 2.31 -15.27 4.92
CA LEU A 275 1.86 -14.11 4.14
C LEU A 275 0.61 -14.49 3.33
N ALA A 276 -0.47 -13.72 3.48
CA ALA A 276 -1.63 -13.85 2.61
C ALA A 276 -1.34 -13.14 1.28
N THR A 277 -1.52 -13.85 0.17
CA THR A 277 -1.21 -13.35 -1.16
C THR A 277 -2.45 -12.86 -1.91
N ALA A 278 -2.23 -12.02 -2.92
CA ALA A 278 -3.23 -11.56 -3.86
C ALA A 278 -2.62 -11.45 -5.27
N PRO A 279 -3.44 -11.46 -6.35
CA PRO A 279 -2.94 -11.20 -7.69
C PRO A 279 -2.53 -9.73 -7.84
N PRO A 280 -1.56 -9.40 -8.71
CA PRO A 280 -1.25 -8.02 -9.09
C PRO A 280 -2.41 -7.40 -9.88
N LEU A 281 -2.42 -6.06 -9.98
CA LEU A 281 -3.43 -5.29 -10.71
C LEU A 281 -2.90 -4.55 -11.95
#